data_AF-A0A011P595-F1
#
_entry.id   AF-A0A011P595-F1
#
_cell.length_a   1.000
_cell.length_b   1.000
_cell.length_c   1.000
_cell.angle_alpha   90.00
_cell.angle_beta   90.00
_cell.angle_gamma   90.00
#
_symmetry.space_group_name_H-M   'P 1'
#
loop_
_entity.id
_entity.type
_entity.pdbx_description
1 polymer ?
#
loop_
_entity_poly.entity_id
_entity_poly.type
_entity_poly.pdbx_seq_one_letter_code
_entity_poly.pdbx_strand_id
1 'polypeptide(L)' 'MCTIACPFGTVNYSHETGKVQKCDLCGGDPACAEACPTDAITYIDSDWTGLERMRKWAQKTDSAARV' A
#
# COMPACT_ATOMS: atom_id res chain seq x y z
N MET A 1 15.89 5.80 0.26
CA MET A 1 14.86 6.12 1.27
C MET A 1 13.55 5.44 0.88
N CYS A 2 12.87 4.75 1.81
CA CYS A 2 11.66 3.97 1.51
C CYS A 2 10.42 4.81 1.15
N THR A 3 10.27 6.02 1.73
CA THR A 3 9.19 6.97 1.42
C THR A 3 9.25 7.46 -0.03
N ILE A 4 10.45 7.70 -0.57
CA ILE A 4 10.69 8.12 -1.96
C ILE A 4 10.68 6.92 -2.91
N ALA A 5 11.12 5.75 -2.45
CA ALA A 5 11.19 4.55 -3.28
C ALA A 5 9.81 4.00 -3.64
N CYS A 6 8.79 4.22 -2.80
CA CYS A 6 7.44 3.77 -3.08
C CYS A 6 6.79 4.66 -4.17
N PRO A 7 6.49 4.14 -5.37
CA PRO A 7 5.94 4.94 -6.47
C PRO A 7 4.48 5.34 -6.25
N PHE A 8 3.85 4.81 -5.20
CA PHE A 8 2.46 5.07 -4.83
C PHE A 8 2.33 6.05 -3.66
N GLY A 9 3.44 6.45 -3.03
CA GLY A 9 3.40 7.39 -1.90
C GLY A 9 2.66 6.86 -0.66
N THR A 10 2.50 5.55 -0.51
CA THR A 10 1.76 4.95 0.63
C THR A 10 2.59 4.86 1.92
N VAL A 11 3.89 5.17 1.85
CA VAL A 11 4.81 5.08 2.99
C VAL A 11 4.97 6.48 3.59
N ASN A 12 4.57 6.65 4.86
CA ASN A 12 4.51 7.95 5.52
C ASN A 12 5.45 8.02 6.73
N TYR A 13 5.91 9.21 7.09
CA TYR A 13 6.69 9.44 8.29
C TYR A 13 5.79 9.92 9.43
N SER A 14 5.87 9.27 10.60
CA SER A 14 5.22 9.71 11.83
C SER A 14 6.15 10.67 12.56
N HIS A 15 5.76 11.94 12.66
CA HIS A 15 6.52 12.94 13.44
C HIS A 15 6.52 12.64 14.94
N GLU A 16 5.48 11.99 15.44
CA GLU A 16 5.33 11.65 16.86
C GLU A 16 6.32 10.55 17.28
N THR A 17 6.47 9.51 16.46
CA THR A 17 7.31 8.35 16.80
C THR A 17 8.71 8.43 16.19
N GLY A 18 8.92 9.34 15.25
CA GLY A 18 10.15 9.43 14.46
C GLY A 18 10.37 8.24 13.52
N LYS A 19 9.31 7.48 13.22
CA LYS A 19 9.38 6.24 12.43
C LYS A 19 8.57 6.35 11.15
N VAL A 20 8.93 5.52 10.18
CA VAL A 20 8.15 5.31 8.97
C VAL A 20 7.03 4.31 9.26
N GLN A 21 5.83 4.60 8.76
CA GLN A 21 4.63 3.80 8.91
C GLN A 21 3.92 3.57 7.57
N LYS A 22 3.27 2.42 7.43
CA LYS A 22 2.40 2.06 6.31
C LYS A 22 1.28 1.16 6.83
N CYS A 23 0.23 0.98 6.03
CA CYS A 23 -0.77 -0.04 6.30
C CYS A 23 -0.11 -1.42 6.45
N ASP A 24 -0.42 -2.10 7.54
CA ASP A 24 0.01 -3.47 7.88
C ASP A 24 -1.08 -4.51 7.60
N LEU A 25 -2.17 -4.08 6.96
CA LEU A 25 -3.36 -4.87 6.69
C LEU A 25 -4.06 -5.36 7.97
N CYS A 26 -3.82 -4.71 9.11
CA CYS A 26 -4.37 -5.10 10.41
C CYS A 26 -4.13 -6.59 10.73
N GLY A 27 -2.99 -7.15 10.31
CA GLY A 27 -2.68 -8.57 10.50
C GLY A 27 -3.49 -9.54 9.64
N GLY A 28 -4.19 -9.04 8.61
CA GLY A 28 -5.03 -9.83 7.70
C GLY A 28 -6.53 -9.67 7.93
N ASP A 29 -6.94 -8.88 8.92
CA ASP A 29 -8.34 -8.56 9.22
C ASP A 29 -8.60 -7.05 9.17
N PRO A 30 -8.89 -6.47 7.98
CA PRO A 30 -8.90 -5.03 7.80
C PRO A 30 -10.09 -4.33 8.48
N ALA A 31 -9.84 -3.67 9.60
CA ALA A 31 -10.85 -2.88 10.31
C ALA A 31 -11.50 -1.78 9.44
N CYS A 32 -10.78 -1.25 8.46
CA CYS A 32 -11.32 -0.25 7.53
C CYS A 32 -12.35 -0.83 6.54
N ALA A 33 -12.27 -2.11 6.21
CA ALA A 33 -13.28 -2.78 5.39
C ALA A 33 -14.54 -3.05 6.21
N GLU A 34 -14.40 -3.56 7.44
CA GLU A 34 -15.52 -3.79 8.36
C GLU A 34 -16.26 -2.49 8.71
N ALA A 35 -15.54 -1.40 8.93
CA ALA A 35 -16.14 -0.12 9.30
C ALA A 35 -16.85 0.60 8.14
N CYS A 36 -16.74 0.14 6.89
CA CYS A 36 -17.28 0.85 5.73
C CYS A 36 -18.77 0.52 5.49
N PRO A 37 -19.71 1.45 5.76
CA PRO A 37 -21.15 1.14 5.68
C PRO A 37 -21.71 1.04 4.27
N THR A 38 -20.95 1.49 3.27
CA THR A 38 -21.37 1.53 1.84
C THR A 38 -20.69 0.46 1.00
N ASP A 39 -19.90 -0.43 1.60
CA ASP A 39 -19.09 -1.44 0.90
C ASP A 39 -18.16 -0.85 -0.17
N ALA A 40 -17.70 0.40 0.02
CA ALA A 40 -16.74 1.02 -0.88
C ALA A 40 -15.34 0.43 -0.74
N ILE A 41 -15.03 -0.12 0.45
CA ILE A 41 -13.80 -0.84 0.75
C ILE A 41 -14.19 -2.30 0.99
N THR A 42 -13.63 -3.20 0.20
CA THR A 42 -13.86 -4.63 0.32
C THR A 42 -12.55 -5.38 0.48
N TYR A 43 -12.57 -6.47 1.25
CA TYR A 43 -11.44 -7.37 1.39
C TYR A 43 -11.73 -8.67 0.63
N ILE A 44 -11.16 -8.76 -0.57
CA ILE A 44 -11.34 -9.87 -1.51
C ILE A 44 -9.98 -10.36 -1.98
N ASP A 45 -9.98 -11.50 -2.67
CA ASP A 45 -8.76 -12.04 -3.26
C ASP A 45 -8.16 -11.03 -4.27
N SER A 46 -6.85 -10.86 -4.18
CA SER A 46 -6.14 -9.81 -4.90
C SER A 46 -6.14 -9.98 -6.42
N ASP A 47 -6.38 -11.19 -6.93
CA ASP A 47 -6.48 -11.45 -8.37
C ASP A 47 -7.72 -10.81 -8.98
N TRP A 48 -8.76 -10.57 -8.17
CA TRP A 48 -9.96 -9.83 -8.57
C TRP A 48 -9.74 -8.32 -8.58
N THR A 49 -8.57 -7.86 -8.14
CA THR A 49 -8.21 -6.44 -8.07
C THR A 49 -7.17 -6.09 -9.15
N GLY A 50 -6.78 -4.81 -9.22
CA GLY A 50 -5.72 -4.34 -10.11
C GLY A 50 -4.28 -4.68 -9.67
N LEU A 51 -4.05 -5.71 -8.86
CA LEU A 51 -2.74 -6.00 -8.25
C LEU A 51 -1.63 -6.17 -9.28
N GLU A 52 -1.88 -6.93 -10.35
CA GLU A 52 -0.87 -7.15 -11.40
C GLU A 52 -0.50 -5.85 -12.13
N ARG A 53 -1.48 -4.97 -12.37
CA ARG A 53 -1.22 -3.64 -12.94
C ARG A 53 -0.35 -2.80 -12.01
N MET A 54 -0.63 -2.84 -10.71
CA MET A 54 0.20 -2.14 -9.71
C MET A 54 1.62 -2.70 -9.66
N ARG A 55 1.81 -4.02 -9.70
CA ARG A 55 3.14 -4.66 -9.76
C ARG A 55 3.94 -4.23 -10.98
N LYS A 56 3.33 -4.27 -12.17
CA LYS A 56 3.96 -3.82 -13.42
C LYS A 56 4.36 -2.35 -13.38
N TRP A 57 3.51 -1.49 -12.79
CA TRP A 57 3.86 -0.08 -12.61
C TRP A 57 5.02 0.09 -11.64
N ALA A 58 5.00 -0.62 -10.50
CA ALA A 58 6.06 -0.56 -9.51
C ALA A 58 7.42 -0.93 -10.12
N GLN A 59 7.49 -1.99 -10.94
CA GLN A 59 8.71 -2.38 -11.66
C GLN A 59 9.22 -1.30 -12.64
N LYS A 60 8.31 -0.58 -13.31
CA LYS A 60 8.71 0.49 -14.26
C LYS A 60 9.24 1.73 -13.56
N THR A 61 8.70 2.04 -12.38
CA THR A 61 9.03 3.27 -11.63
C THR A 61 10.11 3.04 -10.56
N ASP A 62 10.44 1.77 -10.26
CA ASP A 62 11.49 1.43 -9.32
C ASP A 62 12.82 2.05 -9.75
N SER A 63 13.27 3.03 -8.97
CA SER A 63 14.55 3.69 -9.18
C SER A 63 15.74 2.74 -8.99
N ALA A 64 15.53 1.55 -8.38
CA ALA A 64 16.54 0.51 -8.27
C ALA A 64 16.78 -0.27 -9.57
N ALA A 65 15.96 -0.09 -10.62
CA ALA A 65 16.21 -0.65 -11.95
C ALA A 65 17.19 0.20 -12.79
N ARG A 66 17.72 1.31 -12.24
CA ARG A 66 18.68 2.23 -12.89
C ARG A 66 20.13 2.05 -12.43
N VAL A 67 20.51 0.87 -11.93
CA VAL A 67 21.91 0.49 -11.67
C VAL A 67 22.29 -0.78 -12.41
#